data_AF-A0A914CZA3-F1
#
_entry.id   AF-A0A914CZA3-F1
#
_cell.length_a   1.000
_cell.length_b   1.000
_cell.length_c   1.000
_cell.angle_alpha   90.00
_cell.angle_beta   90.00
_cell.angle_gamma   90.00
#
_symmetry.space_group_name_H-M   'P 1'
#
loop_
_entity.id
_entity.type
_entity.pdbx_description
1 polymer ?
#
loop_
_entity_poly.entity_id
_entity_poly.type
_entity_poly.pdbx_seq_one_letter_code
_entity_poly.pdbx_strand_id
1 'polypeptide(L)'
;MFEEAKMNLREWILNNETVNQTFDIRDRIKKIKVKVLGINVDFQEDVFEMKLTKIDETKPITKRQILKTIARCFDPLGLLLRCLTEAKTLLRQLWLDNYEWDEIIEETYQKCWKMIIKEFSSLSMKIPRKITGTSNAIYQIVGFNDASQLHFTANIYLRTIENNKAFMKLIFAKLRTKKNSRFQEWNFWD
;
A
#
# COMPACT_ATOMS: atom_id res chain seq x y z
N MET A 1 8.38 -2.09 -31.21
CA MET A 1 9.06 -1.54 -30.01
C MET A 1 9.92 -2.59 -29.27
N PHE A 2 9.36 -3.57 -28.56
CA PHE A 2 10.18 -4.53 -27.76
C PHE A 2 10.94 -5.57 -28.60
N GLU A 3 10.34 -6.06 -29.69
CA GLU A 3 11.02 -6.94 -30.65
C GLU A 3 12.16 -6.21 -31.38
N GLU A 4 11.97 -4.94 -31.75
CA GLU A 4 13.00 -4.08 -32.36
C GLU A 4 14.17 -3.85 -31.39
N ALA A 5 13.90 -3.79 -30.08
CA ALA A 5 14.91 -3.71 -29.03
C ALA A 5 15.55 -5.09 -28.70
N LYS A 6 15.20 -6.16 -29.44
CA LYS A 6 15.62 -7.55 -29.17
C LYS A 6 15.34 -8.01 -27.73
N MET A 7 14.34 -7.42 -27.07
CA MET A 7 13.92 -7.82 -25.72
C MET A 7 12.87 -8.92 -25.83
N ASN A 8 13.25 -10.13 -25.43
CA ASN A 8 12.32 -11.26 -25.33
C ASN A 8 11.50 -11.12 -24.04
N LEU A 9 10.24 -10.68 -24.18
CA LEU A 9 9.31 -10.54 -23.06
C LEU A 9 8.72 -11.91 -22.70
N ARG A 10 8.85 -12.28 -21.43
CA ARG A 10 8.36 -13.54 -20.87
C ARG A 10 7.46 -13.28 -19.67
N GLU A 11 6.88 -14.36 -19.16
CA GLU A 11 6.05 -14.33 -17.96
C GLU A 11 4.79 -13.47 -18.14
N TRP A 12 4.12 -13.65 -19.28
CA TRP A 12 2.83 -13.03 -19.56
C TRP A 12 1.69 -13.72 -18.83
N ILE A 13 0.82 -12.91 -18.25
CA ILE A 13 -0.48 -13.33 -17.73
C ILE A 13 -1.41 -12.13 -17.65
N LEU A 14 -2.65 -12.34 -18.07
CA LEU A 14 -3.75 -11.40 -17.98
C LEU A 14 -4.95 -12.08 -17.31
N ASN A 15 -5.93 -11.28 -16.92
CA ASN A 15 -7.20 -11.74 -16.37
C ASN A 15 -8.20 -12.20 -17.44
N ASN A 16 -7.78 -12.32 -18.71
CA ASN A 16 -8.62 -12.75 -19.82
C ASN A 16 -7.98 -13.95 -20.53
N GLU A 17 -8.68 -15.09 -20.53
CA GLU A 17 -8.15 -16.33 -21.10
C GLU A 17 -7.99 -16.27 -22.62
N THR A 18 -8.93 -15.65 -23.34
CA THR A 18 -8.84 -15.46 -24.79
C THR A 18 -7.59 -14.69 -25.18
N VAL A 19 -7.25 -13.63 -24.45
CA VAL A 19 -6.01 -12.88 -24.71
C VAL A 19 -4.79 -13.68 -24.26
N ASN A 20 -4.86 -14.42 -23.15
CA ASN A 20 -3.75 -15.30 -22.76
C ASN A 20 -3.43 -16.35 -23.83
N GLN A 21 -4.42 -16.79 -24.61
CA GLN A 21 -4.21 -17.74 -25.71
C GLN A 21 -3.40 -17.15 -26.89
N THR A 22 -3.26 -15.83 -27.00
CA THR A 22 -2.48 -15.21 -28.09
C THR A 22 -0.96 -15.21 -27.84
N PHE A 23 -0.51 -15.42 -26.60
CA PHE A 23 0.92 -15.47 -26.27
C PHE A 23 1.50 -16.87 -26.52
N ASP A 24 2.79 -17.01 -26.86
CA ASP A 24 3.42 -18.35 -26.92
C ASP A 24 3.34 -19.02 -25.54
N ILE A 25 3.02 -20.32 -25.50
CA ILE A 25 2.90 -21.09 -24.27
C ILE A 25 4.18 -21.07 -23.42
N ARG A 26 5.35 -20.90 -24.05
CA ARG A 26 6.65 -20.82 -23.37
C ARG A 26 6.83 -19.52 -22.59
N ASP A 27 6.11 -18.47 -22.99
CA ASP A 27 6.22 -17.14 -22.41
C ASP A 27 5.09 -16.85 -21.41
N ARG A 28 4.16 -17.79 -21.17
CA ARG A 28 3.05 -17.62 -20.22
C ARG A 28 3.44 -18.02 -18.79
N ILE A 29 2.93 -17.29 -17.80
CA ILE A 29 3.00 -17.74 -16.40
C ILE A 29 1.94 -18.84 -16.17
N LYS A 30 2.38 -19.96 -15.58
CA LYS A 30 1.49 -21.09 -15.22
C LYS A 30 0.69 -20.87 -13.92
N LYS A 31 1.10 -19.89 -13.11
CA LYS A 31 0.48 -19.52 -11.83
C LYS A 31 -0.49 -18.36 -12.00
N ILE A 32 -1.69 -18.51 -11.45
CA ILE A 32 -2.72 -17.46 -11.44
C ILE A 32 -2.39 -16.37 -10.42
N LYS A 33 -1.70 -16.73 -9.33
CA LYS A 33 -1.21 -15.80 -8.31
C LYS A 33 0.28 -15.56 -8.48
N VAL A 34 0.66 -14.30 -8.66
CA VAL A 34 2.07 -13.91 -8.82
C VAL A 34 2.40 -12.69 -7.97
N LYS A 35 3.68 -12.47 -7.72
CA LYS A 35 4.15 -11.28 -7.01
C LYS A 35 4.75 -10.29 -8.00
N VAL A 36 4.12 -9.13 -8.17
CA VAL A 36 4.58 -8.05 -9.04
C VAL A 36 5.08 -6.90 -8.17
N LEU A 37 6.37 -6.56 -8.30
CA LEU A 37 7.02 -5.47 -7.53
C LEU A 37 6.80 -5.56 -6.00
N GLY A 38 6.63 -6.75 -5.43
CA GLY A 38 6.37 -6.89 -4.00
C GLY A 38 4.91 -7.10 -3.62
N ILE A 39 3.97 -6.86 -4.53
CA ILE A 39 2.53 -6.98 -4.34
C ILE A 39 2.04 -8.32 -4.88
N ASN A 40 1.21 -9.04 -4.12
CA ASN A 40 0.55 -10.23 -4.63
C ASN A 40 -0.62 -9.83 -5.54
N VAL A 41 -0.68 -10.43 -6.71
CA VAL A 41 -1.72 -10.23 -7.71
C VAL A 41 -2.40 -11.57 -7.97
N ASP A 42 -3.72 -11.59 -7.88
CA ASP A 42 -4.55 -12.71 -8.30
C ASP A 42 -5.21 -12.34 -9.63
N PHE A 43 -4.80 -12.99 -10.72
CA PHE A 43 -5.32 -12.69 -12.06
C PHE A 43 -6.67 -13.35 -12.35
N GLN A 44 -7.09 -14.35 -11.57
CA GLN A 44 -8.41 -14.95 -11.73
C GLN A 44 -9.48 -14.05 -11.14
N GLU A 45 -9.25 -13.54 -9.94
CA GLU A 45 -10.16 -12.59 -9.29
C GLU A 45 -9.92 -11.12 -9.74
N ASP A 46 -8.83 -10.86 -10.46
CA ASP A 46 -8.34 -9.54 -10.86
C ASP A 46 -8.21 -8.56 -9.67
N VAL A 47 -7.53 -9.00 -8.62
CA VAL A 47 -7.30 -8.22 -7.39
C VAL A 47 -5.82 -8.11 -7.03
N PHE A 48 -5.47 -7.00 -6.40
CA PHE A 48 -4.29 -6.91 -5.55
C PHE A 48 -4.60 -7.51 -4.18
N GLU A 49 -3.84 -8.53 -3.78
CA GLU A 49 -3.90 -9.10 -2.44
C GLU A 49 -2.86 -8.40 -1.56
N MET A 50 -3.34 -7.43 -0.78
CA MET A 50 -2.54 -6.71 0.20
C MET A 50 -2.47 -7.56 1.46
N LYS A 51 -1.35 -8.27 1.62
CA LYS A 51 -1.04 -9.04 2.82
C LYS A 51 0.31 -8.58 3.35
N LEU A 52 0.31 -7.99 4.53
CA LEU A 52 1.53 -7.56 5.19
C LEU A 52 2.19 -8.77 5.87
N THR A 53 3.51 -8.82 5.82
CA THR A 53 4.27 -9.95 6.39
C THR A 53 4.24 -9.85 7.90
N LYS A 54 4.05 -10.98 8.59
CA LYS A 54 4.15 -11.04 10.06
C LYS A 54 5.51 -10.51 10.50
N ILE A 55 5.48 -9.62 11.48
CA ILE A 55 6.70 -9.07 12.08
C ILE A 55 7.04 -9.91 13.29
N ASP A 56 8.33 -10.17 13.44
CA ASP A 56 8.86 -10.94 14.54
C ASP A 56 8.91 -10.06 15.79
N GLU A 57 7.95 -10.28 16.69
CA GLU A 57 7.81 -9.54 17.95
C GLU A 57 8.83 -9.95 19.02
N THR A 58 9.63 -11.00 18.77
CA THR A 58 10.63 -11.51 19.74
C THR A 58 11.92 -10.70 19.74
N LYS A 59 12.10 -9.82 18.75
CA LYS A 59 13.31 -9.00 18.60
C LYS A 59 13.19 -7.69 19.38
N PRO A 60 14.31 -7.16 19.90
CA PRO A 60 14.32 -5.85 20.55
C PRO A 60 13.86 -4.78 19.58
N ILE A 61 12.84 -4.00 19.94
CA ILE A 61 12.25 -3.01 19.03
C ILE A 61 13.16 -1.78 18.98
N THR A 62 13.78 -1.53 17.83
CA THR A 62 14.66 -0.37 17.59
C THR A 62 14.12 0.50 16.47
N LYS A 63 14.59 1.76 16.40
CA LYS A 63 14.27 2.68 15.29
C LYS A 63 14.58 2.08 13.92
N ARG A 64 15.72 1.37 13.78
CA ARG A 64 16.11 0.65 12.55
C ARG A 64 15.12 -0.44 12.18
N GLN A 65 14.63 -1.22 13.14
CA GLN A 65 13.67 -2.29 12.86
C GLN A 65 12.30 -1.75 12.43
N ILE A 66 11.84 -0.65 13.04
CA ILE A 66 10.62 0.04 12.64
C ILE A 66 10.74 0.53 11.20
N LEU A 67 11.82 1.25 10.86
CA LEU A 67 12.07 1.72 9.49
C LEU A 67 12.12 0.56 8.50
N LYS A 68 12.87 -0.50 8.81
CA LYS A 68 12.99 -1.69 7.96
C LYS A 68 11.62 -2.32 7.69
N THR A 69 10.75 -2.32 8.69
CA THR A 69 9.39 -2.84 8.56
C THR A 69 8.54 -1.97 7.64
N ILE A 70 8.56 -0.64 7.82
CA ILE A 70 7.85 0.31 6.96
C ILE A 70 8.34 0.18 5.51
N ALA A 71 9.65 0.10 5.29
CA ALA A 71 10.27 0.04 3.96
C ALA A 71 9.99 -1.28 3.21
N ARG A 72 9.66 -2.38 3.93
CA ARG A 72 9.24 -3.64 3.31
C ARG A 72 7.86 -3.55 2.66
N CYS A 73 7.05 -2.59 3.07
CA CYS A 73 5.75 -2.34 2.47
C CYS A 73 5.92 -1.51 1.20
N PHE A 74 5.99 -2.18 0.05
CA PHE A 74 5.98 -1.51 -1.24
C PHE A 74 4.53 -1.12 -1.60
N ASP A 75 4.24 0.17 -1.48
CA ASP A 75 2.91 0.73 -1.77
C ASP A 75 3.05 1.98 -2.67
N PRO A 76 3.23 1.76 -4.00
CA PRO A 76 3.45 2.85 -4.94
C PRO A 76 2.20 3.72 -5.13
N LEU A 77 1.01 3.19 -4.84
CA LEU A 77 -0.27 3.86 -5.03
C LEU A 77 -0.85 4.45 -3.73
N GLY A 78 -0.23 4.21 -2.58
CA GLY A 78 -0.75 4.67 -1.29
C GLY A 78 -2.02 3.91 -0.84
N LEU A 79 -2.25 2.69 -1.30
CA LEU A 79 -3.45 1.92 -0.93
C LEU A 79 -3.44 1.51 0.55
N LEU A 80 -2.26 1.46 1.17
CA LEU A 80 -2.02 1.12 2.57
C LEU A 80 -1.70 2.35 3.42
N LEU A 81 -2.03 3.54 2.91
CA LEU A 81 -1.66 4.80 3.53
C LEU A 81 -2.12 4.90 4.98
N ARG A 82 -3.34 4.46 5.29
CA ARG A 82 -3.92 4.50 6.64
C ARG A 82 -2.99 3.79 7.63
N CYS A 83 -2.69 2.53 7.39
CA CYS A 83 -1.81 1.73 8.23
C CYS A 83 -0.41 2.38 8.30
N LEU A 84 0.17 2.76 7.16
CA LEU A 84 1.51 3.35 7.13
C LEU A 84 1.60 4.71 7.82
N THR A 85 0.49 5.40 8.07
CA THR A 85 0.48 6.73 8.69
C THR A 85 0.93 6.68 10.14
N GLU A 86 0.38 5.78 10.95
CA GLU A 86 0.76 5.63 12.37
C GLU A 86 2.21 5.17 12.49
N ALA A 87 2.62 4.18 11.67
CA ALA A 87 3.99 3.68 11.65
C ALA A 87 5.01 4.78 11.30
N LYS A 88 4.73 5.59 10.27
CA LYS A 88 5.58 6.72 9.86
C LYS A 88 5.60 7.82 10.91
N THR A 89 4.49 8.01 11.62
CA THR A 89 4.36 8.97 12.71
C THR A 89 5.22 8.55 13.90
N LEU A 90 5.13 7.28 14.33
CA LEU A 90 6.00 6.73 15.37
C LEU A 90 7.47 6.90 15.01
N LEU A 91 7.86 6.45 13.80
CA LEU A 91 9.24 6.55 13.34
C LEU A 91 9.73 8.00 13.39
N ARG A 92 8.90 8.95 12.98
CA ARG A 92 9.23 10.37 13.04
C ARG A 92 9.40 10.87 14.48
N GLN A 93 8.56 10.44 15.40
CA GLN A 93 8.70 10.83 16.81
C GLN A 93 10.03 10.33 17.39
N LEU A 94 10.42 9.09 17.09
CA LEU A 94 11.73 8.54 17.49
C LEU A 94 12.91 9.35 16.91
N TRP A 95 12.75 9.95 15.72
CA TRP A 95 13.75 10.87 15.17
C TRP A 95 13.82 12.19 15.94
N LEU A 96 12.67 12.75 16.34
CA LEU A 96 12.61 14.00 17.10
C LEU A 96 13.17 13.85 18.52
N ASP A 97 13.03 12.67 19.08
CA ASP A 97 13.53 12.32 20.42
C ASP A 97 14.99 11.84 20.40
N ASN A 98 15.65 11.91 19.23
CA ASN A 98 17.07 11.59 19.04
C ASN A 98 17.49 10.15 19.42
N TYR A 99 16.58 9.17 19.29
CA TYR A 99 16.97 7.77 19.43
C TYR A 99 18.04 7.39 18.42
N GLU A 100 19.00 6.55 18.81
CA GLU A 100 19.96 5.96 17.86
C GLU A 100 19.33 4.82 17.03
N TRP A 101 20.03 4.37 15.99
CA TRP A 101 19.49 3.36 15.07
C TRP A 101 19.14 2.03 15.75
N ASP A 102 20.03 1.53 16.60
CA ASP A 102 19.94 0.21 17.26
C ASP A 102 19.66 0.32 18.76
N GLU A 103 19.32 1.53 19.22
CA GLU A 103 18.85 1.75 20.58
C GLU A 103 17.47 1.13 20.77
N ILE A 104 17.29 0.47 21.91
CA ILE A 104 16.00 -0.09 22.32
C ILE A 104 15.11 1.08 22.75
N ILE A 105 13.95 1.20 22.10
CA ILE A 105 13.01 2.28 22.41
C ILE A 105 12.32 2.03 23.75
N GLU A 106 11.86 3.10 24.41
CA GLU A 106 11.17 2.98 25.70
C GLU A 106 9.84 2.24 25.61
N GLU A 107 9.35 1.76 26.75
CA GLU A 107 8.16 0.89 26.83
C GLU A 107 6.91 1.52 26.21
N THR A 108 6.75 2.84 26.35
CA THR A 108 5.65 3.60 25.74
C THR A 108 5.63 3.42 24.22
N TYR A 109 6.75 3.65 23.54
CA TYR A 109 6.85 3.48 22.09
C TYR A 109 6.78 2.01 21.66
N GLN A 110 7.26 1.08 22.48
CA GLN A 110 7.09 -0.35 22.21
C GLN A 110 5.61 -0.76 22.20
N LYS A 111 4.81 -0.25 23.16
CA LYS A 111 3.36 -0.50 23.21
C LYS A 111 2.67 0.04 21.95
N CYS A 112 2.97 1.28 21.57
CA CYS A 112 2.45 1.90 20.34
C CYS A 112 2.82 1.06 19.11
N TRP A 113 4.08 0.64 18.98
CA TRP A 113 4.52 -0.19 17.87
C TRP A 113 3.77 -1.51 17.81
N LYS A 114 3.59 -2.20 18.94
CA LYS A 114 2.84 -3.46 19.00
C LYS A 114 1.38 -3.30 18.58
N MET A 115 0.73 -2.19 18.96
CA MET A 115 -0.64 -1.89 18.50
C MET A 115 -0.69 -1.70 16.99
N ILE A 116 0.23 -0.91 16.43
CA ILE A 116 0.36 -0.70 14.98
C ILE A 116 0.58 -2.04 14.28
N ILE A 117 1.49 -2.89 14.78
CA ILE A 117 1.79 -4.19 14.15
C ILE A 117 0.64 -5.18 14.25
N LYS A 118 -0.13 -5.16 15.33
CA LYS A 118 -1.33 -5.98 15.48
C LYS A 118 -2.37 -5.64 14.41
N GLU A 119 -2.61 -4.35 14.17
CA GLU A 119 -3.51 -3.89 13.10
C GLU A 119 -2.96 -4.21 11.71
N PHE A 120 -1.65 -4.04 11.50
CA PHE A 120 -1.00 -4.40 10.24
C PHE A 120 -1.11 -5.89 9.93
N SER A 121 -0.95 -6.74 10.94
CA SER A 121 -0.91 -8.20 10.78
C SER A 121 -2.30 -8.82 10.58
N SER A 122 -3.35 -8.15 11.06
CA SER A 122 -4.75 -8.57 10.82
C SER A 122 -5.28 -8.10 9.46
N LEU A 123 -4.62 -7.13 8.82
CA LEU A 123 -5.05 -6.60 7.54
C LEU A 123 -4.82 -7.61 6.41
N SER A 124 -5.92 -8.08 5.82
CA SER A 124 -5.95 -8.82 4.57
C SER A 124 -6.98 -8.17 3.66
N MET A 125 -6.52 -7.37 2.70
CA MET A 125 -7.39 -6.65 1.78
C MET A 125 -7.23 -7.17 0.35
N LYS A 126 -8.36 -7.38 -0.32
CA LYS A 126 -8.42 -7.61 -1.76
C LYS A 126 -8.89 -6.32 -2.43
N ILE A 127 -8.05 -5.72 -3.26
CA ILE A 127 -8.37 -4.47 -3.97
C ILE A 127 -8.55 -4.78 -5.45
N PRO A 128 -9.75 -4.59 -6.03
CA PRO A 128 -9.96 -4.79 -7.45
C PRO A 128 -9.00 -3.96 -8.30
N ARG A 129 -8.31 -4.61 -9.26
CA ARG A 129 -7.40 -3.94 -10.20
C ARG A 129 -8.15 -3.06 -11.18
N LYS A 130 -9.30 -3.54 -11.68
CA LYS A 130 -10.16 -2.76 -12.56
C LYS A 130 -10.83 -1.63 -11.78
N ILE A 131 -10.45 -0.39 -12.09
CA ILE A 131 -11.05 0.82 -11.51
C ILE A 131 -12.16 1.42 -12.37
N THR A 132 -12.25 1.08 -13.65
CA THR A 132 -13.23 1.61 -14.60
C THR A 132 -14.53 0.79 -14.64
N GLY A 133 -15.61 1.41 -15.15
CA GLY A 133 -16.89 0.77 -15.47
C GLY A 133 -16.97 0.35 -16.95
N THR A 134 -18.13 0.52 -17.58
CA THR A 134 -18.28 0.32 -19.03
C THR A 134 -17.83 1.55 -19.83
N SER A 135 -17.82 1.44 -21.15
CA SER A 135 -17.51 2.54 -22.08
C SER A 135 -18.49 3.70 -22.01
N ASN A 136 -19.73 3.46 -21.56
CA ASN A 136 -20.79 4.46 -21.52
C ASN A 136 -20.86 5.18 -20.16
N ALA A 137 -20.02 4.78 -19.20
CA ALA A 137 -19.97 5.41 -17.90
C ALA A 137 -19.34 6.81 -17.98
N ILE A 138 -19.82 7.71 -17.14
CA ILE A 138 -19.23 9.05 -16.98
C ILE A 138 -18.15 8.95 -15.90
N TYR A 139 -16.94 9.39 -16.25
CA TYR A 139 -15.79 9.36 -15.36
C TYR A 139 -15.43 10.76 -14.86
N GLN A 140 -15.15 10.88 -13.57
CA GLN A 140 -14.68 12.10 -12.94
C GLN A 140 -13.53 11.78 -12.00
N ILE A 141 -12.47 12.59 -12.05
CA ILE A 141 -11.38 12.52 -11.09
C ILE A 141 -11.73 13.47 -9.94
N VAL A 142 -11.77 12.94 -8.72
CA VAL A 142 -12.07 13.71 -7.51
C VAL A 142 -10.86 13.65 -6.59
N GLY A 143 -10.29 14.83 -6.30
CA GLY A 143 -9.21 14.97 -5.34
C GLY A 143 -9.73 15.41 -3.97
N PHE A 144 -9.33 14.71 -2.92
CA PHE A 144 -9.50 15.14 -1.54
C PHE A 144 -8.13 15.41 -0.93
N ASN A 145 -8.06 16.43 -0.08
CA ASN A 145 -6.87 16.76 0.69
C ASN A 145 -7.31 16.97 2.14
N ASP A 146 -6.54 16.41 3.07
CA ASP A 146 -6.72 16.64 4.50
C ASP A 146 -5.39 16.95 5.17
N ALA A 147 -5.45 17.78 6.19
CA ALA A 147 -4.33 18.40 6.86
C ALA A 147 -4.49 18.28 8.38
N SER A 148 -3.78 17.35 9.00
CA SER A 148 -3.68 17.28 10.45
C SER A 148 -2.52 18.14 10.95
N GLN A 149 -2.30 18.20 12.27
CA GLN A 149 -1.10 18.80 12.84
C GLN A 149 0.19 18.05 12.44
N LEU A 150 0.07 16.79 12.05
CA LEU A 150 1.18 15.85 11.96
C LEU A 150 1.52 15.47 10.53
N HIS A 151 0.51 15.46 9.66
CA HIS A 151 0.64 15.06 8.28
C HIS A 151 -0.38 15.75 7.38
N PHE A 152 -0.06 15.75 6.09
CA PHE A 152 -0.97 16.12 5.02
C PHE A 152 -1.18 14.90 4.12
N THR A 153 -2.43 14.62 3.77
CA THR A 153 -2.81 13.51 2.89
C THR A 153 -3.52 14.07 1.66
N ALA A 154 -3.15 13.56 0.49
CA ALA A 154 -3.89 13.83 -0.74
C ALA A 154 -4.33 12.49 -1.33
N ASN A 155 -5.63 12.37 -1.62
CA ASN A 155 -6.26 11.17 -2.14
C ASN A 155 -6.98 11.50 -3.45
N ILE A 156 -6.73 10.71 -4.48
CA ILE A 156 -7.34 10.85 -5.80
C ILE A 156 -8.24 9.64 -6.02
N TYR A 157 -9.52 9.90 -6.28
CA TYR A 157 -10.52 8.88 -6.56
C TYR A 157 -11.02 9.00 -8.00
N LEU A 158 -11.30 7.86 -8.61
CA LEU A 158 -12.11 7.77 -9.81
C LEU A 158 -13.57 7.63 -9.38
N ARG A 159 -14.36 8.68 -9.60
CA ARG A 159 -15.81 8.61 -9.51
C ARG A 159 -16.35 8.17 -10.86
N THR A 160 -17.13 7.10 -10.86
CA THR A 160 -17.78 6.56 -12.05
C THR A 160 -19.28 6.60 -11.85
N ILE A 161 -20.01 7.14 -12.83
CA ILE A 161 -21.47 7.18 -12.85
C ILE A 161 -21.94 6.29 -14.00
N GLU A 162 -22.73 5.27 -13.67
CA GLU A 162 -23.26 4.30 -14.61
C GLU A 162 -24.64 3.83 -14.15
N ASN A 163 -25.60 3.75 -15.07
CA ASN A 163 -26.98 3.30 -14.77
C ASN A 163 -27.60 4.06 -13.57
N ASN A 164 -27.42 5.39 -13.53
CA ASN A 164 -27.83 6.28 -12.43
C ASN A 164 -27.25 5.93 -11.05
N LYS A 165 -26.20 5.11 -10.97
CA LYS A 165 -25.46 4.81 -9.74
C LYS A 165 -24.07 5.40 -9.82
N ALA A 166 -23.61 5.99 -8.70
CA ALA A 166 -22.26 6.51 -8.57
C ALA A 166 -21.45 5.61 -7.64
N PHE A 167 -20.22 5.29 -8.03
CA PHE A 167 -19.25 4.61 -7.18
C PHE A 167 -17.90 5.30 -7.27
N MET A 168 -17.08 5.15 -6.24
CA MET A 168 -15.75 5.74 -6.15
C MET A 168 -14.72 4.68 -5.82
N LYS A 169 -13.58 4.74 -6.52
CA LYS A 169 -12.43 3.88 -6.26
C LYS A 169 -11.18 4.73 -6.09
N LEU A 170 -10.36 4.42 -5.09
CA LEU A 170 -9.09 5.11 -4.87
C LEU A 170 -8.13 4.77 -6.03
N ILE A 171 -7.59 5.78 -6.70
CA ILE A 171 -6.54 5.64 -7.70
C ILE A 171 -5.18 5.73 -7.02
N PHE A 172 -5.00 6.76 -6.19
CA PHE A 172 -3.72 7.12 -5.63
C PHE A 172 -3.90 7.91 -4.34
N ALA A 173 -3.05 7.63 -3.36
CA ALA A 173 -2.97 8.39 -2.13
C ALA A 173 -1.52 8.70 -1.78
N LYS A 174 -1.31 9.86 -1.15
CA LYS A 174 0.02 10.28 -0.71
C LYS A 174 -0.04 10.97 0.63
N LEU A 175 0.85 10.53 1.51
CA LEU A 175 1.09 11.11 2.83
C LEU A 175 2.41 11.85 2.83
N ARG A 176 2.41 13.05 3.42
CA ARG A 176 3.63 13.76 3.80
C ARG A 176 3.56 14.13 5.27
N THR A 177 4.59 13.78 6.04
CA THR A 177 4.74 14.20 7.43
C THR A 177 5.24 15.65 7.49
N LYS A 178 4.76 16.43 8.46
CA LYS A 178 5.29 17.80 8.68
C LYS A 178 6.70 17.73 9.28
N LYS A 179 7.55 18.73 9.03
CA LYS A 179 8.95 18.67 9.50
C LYS A 179 9.09 18.87 11.02
N ASN A 180 8.28 19.73 11.67
CA ASN A 180 8.56 20.22 13.03
C ASN A 180 7.42 20.12 14.07
N SER A 181 6.33 19.39 13.83
CA SER A 181 5.30 19.18 14.87
C SER A 181 5.67 18.05 15.83
N ARG A 182 5.70 18.30 17.15
CA ARG A 182 5.86 17.24 18.17
C ARG A 182 4.50 16.66 18.52
N PHE A 183 4.44 15.34 18.75
CA PHE A 183 3.27 14.69 19.32
C PHE A 183 3.16 15.06 20.80
N GLN A 184 1.96 15.41 21.28
CA GLN A 184 1.73 15.66 22.71
C GLN A 184 1.12 14.45 23.41
N GLU A 185 0.21 13.68 22.78
CA GLU A 185 -0.41 12.47 23.36
C GLU A 185 -0.82 11.42 22.31
N TRP A 186 -0.80 10.13 22.68
CA TRP A 186 -1.16 8.98 21.83
C TRP A 186 -2.66 8.63 21.92
N ASN A 187 -3.55 9.53 21.53
CA ASN A 187 -5.00 9.26 21.53
C ASN A 187 -5.46 8.98 20.09
N PHE A 188 -5.15 7.80 19.55
CA PHE A 188 -5.65 7.36 18.24
C PHE A 188 -7.02 6.67 18.32
N TRP A 189 -7.53 6.42 19.54
CA TRP A 189 -8.66 5.53 19.79
C TRP A 189 -9.66 6.05 20.85
N ASP A 190 -9.79 7.37 20.98
CA ASP A 190 -10.95 7.97 21.65
C ASP A 190 -12.05 8.30 20.63
#